data_AF-A0A0F9PVE1-F1
#
_entry.id   AF-A0A0F9PVE1-F1
#
_cell.length_a   1.000
_cell.length_b   1.000
_cell.length_c   1.000
_cell.angle_alpha   90.00
_cell.angle_beta   90.00
_cell.angle_gamma   90.00
#
_symmetry.space_group_name_H-M   'P 1'
#
loop_
_entity.id
_entity.type
_entity.pdbx_description
1 polymer ?
#
loop_
_entity_poly.entity_id
_entity_poly.type
_entity_poly.pdbx_seq_one_letter_code
_entity_poly.pdbx_strand_id
1 'polypeptide(L)'
;MLTITIGAESFTLTDGQVKAINVDFMDIAEYVKNTLTMKAWQQAHKIVLLDTDKNPKKLGQEELDQIVLDSKVLLASERPIPGID
;
A
#
# COMPACT_ATOMS: atom_id res chain seq x y z
N MET A 1 12.45 -4.59 30.39
CA MET A 1 12.31 -3.15 30.70
C MET A 1 13.09 -2.36 29.66
N LEU A 2 12.44 -1.46 28.94
CA LEU A 2 13.08 -0.65 27.89
C LEU A 2 13.01 0.82 28.29
N THR A 3 14.14 1.52 28.35
CA THR A 3 14.16 2.97 28.59
C THR A 3 14.38 3.69 27.27
N ILE A 4 13.45 4.54 26.87
CA ILE A 4 13.54 5.39 25.67
C ILE A 4 13.81 6.82 26.13
N THR A 5 14.86 7.44 25.60
CA THR A 5 15.17 8.85 25.86
C THR A 5 14.93 9.67 24.59
N ILE A 6 14.09 10.69 24.67
CA ILE A 6 13.81 11.63 23.58
C ILE A 6 14.13 13.04 24.08
N GLY A 7 15.23 13.61 23.58
CA GLY A 7 15.72 14.91 24.05
C GLY A 7 16.11 14.85 25.53
N ALA A 8 15.49 15.70 26.35
CA ALA A 8 15.71 15.73 27.80
C ALA A 8 14.79 14.79 28.59
N GLU A 9 13.84 14.12 27.93
CA GLU A 9 12.85 13.26 28.59
C GLU A 9 13.25 11.79 28.51
N SER A 10 12.98 11.05 29.58
CA SER A 10 13.24 9.61 29.68
C SER A 10 11.98 8.87 30.08
N PHE A 11 11.61 7.87 29.29
CA PHE A 11 10.45 7.02 29.48
C PHE A 11 10.91 5.60 29.78
N THR A 12 10.49 5.03 30.89
CA THR A 12 10.73 3.62 31.19
C THR A 12 9.47 2.83 30.85
N LEU A 13 9.57 1.96 29.86
CA LEU A 13 8.51 1.04 29.45
C LEU A 13 8.67 -0.29 30.17
N THR A 14 7.56 -0.77 30.72
CA THR A 14 7.44 -2.14 31.22
C THR A 14 7.40 -3.13 30.05
N ASP A 15 7.73 -4.40 30.30
CA ASP A 15 7.69 -5.43 29.25
C ASP A 15 6.28 -5.61 28.65
N GLY A 16 5.24 -5.38 29.46
CA GLY A 16 3.85 -5.36 28.98
C GLY A 16 3.58 -4.24 27.99
N GLN A 17 4.08 -3.02 28.26
CA GLN A 17 3.95 -1.87 27.35
C GLN A 17 4.75 -2.06 26.06
N VAL A 18 5.97 -2.61 26.14
CA VAL A 18 6.77 -2.95 24.94
C VAL A 18 6.03 -3.97 24.08
N LYS A 19 5.43 -4.99 24.70
CA LYS A 19 4.63 -6.00 23.98
C LYS A 19 3.39 -5.37 23.31
N ALA A 20 2.68 -4.48 24.01
CA ALA A 20 1.52 -3.79 23.45
C ALA A 20 1.91 -2.94 22.23
N ILE A 21 2.97 -2.14 22.33
CA ILE A 21 3.49 -1.32 21.24
C ILE A 21 3.86 -2.18 20.02
N ASN A 22 4.49 -3.33 20.23
CA ASN A 22 4.82 -4.24 19.13
C ASN A 22 3.57 -4.80 18.44
N VAL A 23 2.53 -5.16 19.19
CA VAL A 23 1.25 -5.59 18.61
C VAL A 23 0.64 -4.45 17.78
N ASP A 24 0.60 -3.24 18.32
CA ASP A 24 0.08 -2.08 17.60
C ASP A 24 0.86 -1.81 16.29
N PHE A 25 2.20 -1.94 16.32
CA PHE A 25 3.01 -1.81 15.11
C PHE A 25 2.72 -2.92 14.08
N MET A 26 2.50 -4.15 14.53
CA MET A 26 2.13 -5.25 13.64
C MET A 26 0.76 -5.01 12.99
N ASP A 27 -0.22 -4.54 13.77
CA ASP A 27 -1.56 -4.22 13.28
C ASP A 27 -1.52 -3.07 12.26
N ILE A 28 -0.72 -2.03 12.52
CA ILE A 28 -0.50 -0.93 11.56
C ILE A 28 0.15 -1.45 10.28
N ALA A 29 1.18 -2.30 10.39
CA ALA A 29 1.86 -2.86 9.24
C ALA A 29 0.91 -3.71 8.37
N GLU A 30 0.07 -4.53 9.01
CA GLU A 30 -0.96 -5.32 8.34
C GLU A 30 -2.00 -4.42 7.67
N TYR A 31 -2.50 -3.41 8.38
CA TYR A 31 -3.44 -2.44 7.82
C TYR A 31 -2.88 -1.72 6.60
N VAL A 32 -1.63 -1.24 6.66
CA VAL A 32 -0.96 -0.57 5.54
C VAL A 32 -0.81 -1.53 4.36
N LYS A 33 -0.33 -2.76 4.60
CA LYS A 33 -0.19 -3.78 3.56
C LYS A 33 -1.51 -4.07 2.86
N ASN A 34 -2.58 -4.29 3.62
CA ASN A 34 -3.91 -4.58 3.10
C ASN A 34 -4.46 -3.40 2.29
N THR A 35 -4.28 -2.17 2.80
CA THR A 35 -4.70 -0.94 2.11
C THR A 35 -3.97 -0.76 0.78
N LEU A 36 -2.65 -0.93 0.76
CA LEU A 36 -1.85 -0.82 -0.45
C LEU A 36 -2.23 -1.90 -1.47
N THR A 37 -2.41 -3.14 -1.01
CA THR A 37 -2.79 -4.28 -1.86
C THR A 37 -4.15 -4.04 -2.51
N MET A 38 -5.15 -3.61 -1.72
CA MET A 38 -6.48 -3.28 -2.24
C MET A 38 -6.43 -2.14 -3.26
N LYS A 39 -5.67 -1.08 -3.00
CA LYS A 39 -5.50 0.03 -3.94
C LYS A 39 -4.83 -0.41 -5.23
N ALA A 40 -3.78 -1.22 -5.15
CA ALA A 40 -3.09 -1.76 -6.32
C ALA A 40 -4.05 -2.58 -7.20
N TRP A 41 -4.85 -3.46 -6.58
CA TRP A 41 -5.83 -4.28 -7.29
C TRP A 41 -6.93 -3.43 -7.96
N GLN A 42 -7.41 -2.38 -7.28
CA GLN A 42 -8.35 -1.42 -7.88
C GLN A 42 -7.77 -0.70 -9.08
N GLN A 43 -6.49 -0.29 -9.04
CA GLN A 43 -5.84 0.36 -10.17
C GLN A 43 -5.63 -0.62 -11.33
N ALA A 44 -5.20 -1.86 -11.05
CA ALA A 44 -5.05 -2.89 -12.07
C ALA A 44 -6.38 -3.16 -12.78
N HIS A 45 -7.48 -3.28 -12.02
CA HIS A 45 -8.82 -3.41 -12.58
C HIS A 45 -9.21 -2.22 -13.47
N LYS A 46 -8.86 -1.01 -13.05
CA LYS A 46 -9.12 0.21 -13.84
C LYS A 46 -8.33 0.19 -15.15
N ILE A 47 -7.07 -0.25 -15.13
CA ILE A 47 -6.24 -0.41 -16.33
C ILE A 47 -6.89 -1.39 -17.30
N VAL A 48 -7.31 -2.57 -16.82
CA VAL A 48 -8.00 -3.57 -17.65
C VAL A 48 -9.23 -2.98 -18.32
N LEU A 49 -10.04 -2.19 -17.59
CA LEU A 49 -11.25 -1.55 -18.15
C LEU A 49 -10.96 -0.42 -19.14
N LEU A 50 -9.79 0.24 -19.04
CA LEU A 50 -9.42 1.35 -19.91
C LEU A 50 -8.71 0.88 -21.18
N ASP A 51 -7.93 -0.19 -21.10
CA ASP A 51 -7.03 -0.63 -22.16
C ASP A 51 -7.48 -1.94 -22.82
N THR A 52 -8.53 -2.58 -22.29
CA THR A 52 -9.06 -3.85 -22.81
C THR A 52 -10.58 -3.94 -22.70
N ASP A 53 -11.21 -4.82 -23.49
CA ASP A 53 -12.63 -5.17 -23.38
C ASP A 53 -12.91 -6.29 -22.35
N LYS A 54 -11.89 -6.70 -21.58
CA LYS A 54 -12.01 -7.83 -20.64
C LYS A 54 -12.70 -7.38 -19.34
N ASN A 55 -13.40 -8.33 -18.70
CA ASN A 55 -13.92 -8.12 -17.35
C ASN A 55 -12.84 -8.47 -16.32
N PRO A 56 -12.28 -7.51 -15.57
CA PRO A 56 -11.19 -7.77 -14.64
C PRO A 56 -11.56 -8.72 -13.50
N LYS A 57 -12.84 -8.81 -13.13
CA LYS A 57 -13.30 -9.74 -12.08
C LYS A 57 -13.21 -11.22 -12.49
N LYS A 58 -13.00 -11.50 -13.78
CA LYS A 58 -12.88 -12.86 -14.33
C LYS A 58 -11.42 -13.24 -14.62
N LEU A 59 -10.47 -12.32 -14.40
CA LEU A 59 -9.06 -12.56 -14.69
C LEU A 59 -8.36 -13.17 -13.49
N GLY A 60 -7.43 -14.08 -13.76
CA GLY A 60 -6.46 -14.52 -12.77
C GLY A 60 -5.47 -13.39 -12.43
N GLN A 61 -4.78 -13.49 -11.29
CA GLN A 61 -3.78 -12.50 -10.89
C GLN A 61 -2.67 -12.36 -11.93
N GLU A 62 -2.18 -13.48 -12.48
CA GLU A 62 -1.11 -13.50 -13.48
C GLU A 62 -1.51 -12.78 -14.78
N GLU A 63 -2.75 -12.97 -15.23
CA GLU A 63 -3.28 -12.27 -16.41
C GLU A 63 -3.47 -10.77 -16.16
N LEU A 64 -3.91 -10.41 -14.95
CA LEU A 64 -4.03 -9.03 -14.50
C LEU A 64 -2.68 -8.33 -14.51
N ASP A 65 -1.65 -8.98 -13.97
CA ASP A 65 -0.29 -8.45 -13.91
C ASP A 65 0.28 -8.25 -15.32
N GLN A 66 0.06 -9.22 -16.22
CA GLN A 66 0.51 -9.10 -17.61
C GLN A 66 -0.17 -7.94 -18.35
N ILE A 67 -1.49 -7.77 -18.20
CA ILE A 67 -2.21 -6.64 -18.81
C ILE A 67 -1.71 -5.30 -18.26
N VAL A 68 -1.43 -5.22 -16.97
CA VAL A 68 -0.88 -3.99 -16.36
C VAL A 68 0.51 -3.68 -16.90
N LEU A 69 1.37 -4.69 -17.06
CA LEU A 69 2.72 -4.53 -17.62
C LEU A 69 2.70 -4.10 -19.09
N ASP A 70 1.79 -4.66 -19.88
CA ASP A 70 1.66 -4.35 -21.31
C ASP A 70 0.86 -3.06 -21.56
N SER A 71 0.24 -2.51 -20.51
CA SER A 71 -0.64 -1.36 -20.64
C SER A 71 0.11 -0.10 -21.04
N LYS A 72 -0.53 0.68 -21.92
CA LYS A 72 -0.05 2.03 -22.30
C LYS A 72 -0.64 3.13 -21.42
N VAL A 73 -1.39 2.78 -20.38
CA VAL A 73 -1.95 3.73 -19.43
C VAL A 73 -0.79 4.38 -18.67
N LEU A 74 -0.63 5.69 -18.86
CA LEU A 74 0.38 6.48 -18.17
C LEU A 74 0.36 6.20 -16.67
N LEU A 75 1.53 5.87 -16.14
CA LEU A 75 1.75 5.68 -14.71
C LEU A 75 1.41 6.99 -13.97
N ALA A 76 1.09 6.90 -12.69
CA ALA A 76 0.79 8.10 -11.90
C ALA A 76 1.92 9.14 -11.92
N SER A 77 3.17 8.70 -12.08
CA SER A 77 4.37 9.54 -12.26
C SER A 77 4.49 10.19 -13.65
N GLU A 78 3.78 9.66 -14.64
CA GLU A 78 3.83 10.11 -16.05
C GLU A 78 2.59 10.91 -16.43
N ARG A 79 1.57 10.96 -15.55
CA ARG A 79 0.40 11.80 -15.76
C ARG A 79 0.76 13.25 -15.49
N PRO A 80 0.42 14.18 -16.39
CA PRO A 80 0.60 15.60 -16.11
C PRO A 80 -0.19 15.95 -14.86
N ILE A 81 0.49 16.56 -13.89
CA ILE A 81 -0.16 17.05 -12.67
C ILE A 81 -0.98 18.28 -13.09
N PRO A 82 -2.31 18.28 -12.91
CA PRO A 82 -3.11 19.42 -13.32
C PRO A 82 -2.64 20.70 -12.60
N GLY A 83 -2.12 21.67 -13.36
CA GLY A 83 -1.67 22.96 -12.84
C GLY A 83 -0.18 23.07 -12.47
N ILE A 84 0.65 22.10 -12.83
CA ILE A 84 2.11 22.23 -12.78
C ILE A 84 2.64 21.95 -14.19
N ASP A 85 3.06 23.02 -14.87
CA ASP A 85 3.69 22.99 -16.20
C ASP A 85 5.07 22.33 -16.16
#